data_AF-A0A7U9RY94-F1
#
_entry.id   AF-A0A7U9RY94-F1
#
_cell.length_a   1.000
_cell.length_b   1.000
_cell.length_c   1.000
_cell.angle_alpha   90.00
_cell.angle_beta   90.00
_cell.angle_gamma   90.00
#
_symmetry.space_group_name_H-M   'P 1'
#
loop_
_entity.id
_entity.type
_entity.pdbx_description
1 polymer ?
#
loop_
_entity_poly.entity_id
_entity_poly.type
_entity_poly.pdbx_seq_one_letter_code
_entity_poly.pdbx_strand_id
1 'polypeptide(L)'
;MERTEEVMETTEEVTEHTEEVTEHTEEKKCLNCGAELPEGALFCSNCGAQANRLVMTEEVPPSSGFFKRNKKLLCIGVAAVLGIGGIIFGVHASGVSALKKELLRDWSKLNGEDGVYIRSILDFSDDEIEYRIETDYSWLDRTIGTFDYKVTGKNKFKAKSSVGSWESYTVEFDDDKSMMIVSPALTSVDREEYWFCHD
;
A
#
# COMPACT_ATOMS: atom_id res chain seq x y z
N MET A 1 46.06 23.40 -30.02
CA MET A 1 47.38 23.20 -30.65
C MET A 1 48.05 22.07 -29.87
N GLU A 2 47.64 20.84 -30.17
CA GLU A 2 48.08 19.59 -29.52
C GLU A 2 48.06 18.56 -30.68
N ARG A 3 49.17 18.29 -31.40
CA ARG A 3 50.33 17.41 -31.09
C ARG A 3 49.87 16.01 -30.66
N THR A 4 49.46 15.17 -31.63
CA THR A 4 50.23 14.04 -32.23
C THR A 4 50.56 12.94 -31.21
N GLU A 5 50.07 11.71 -31.38
CA GLU A 5 50.68 10.54 -32.08
C GLU A 5 50.81 9.43 -31.01
N GLU A 6 50.67 8.11 -31.17
CA GLU A 6 50.67 7.12 -32.28
C GLU A 6 50.51 5.74 -31.55
N VAL A 7 49.89 4.68 -32.08
CA VAL A 7 50.50 3.53 -32.81
C VAL A 7 49.46 2.38 -32.64
N MET A 8 48.83 1.85 -33.71
CA MET A 8 49.25 0.67 -34.51
C MET A 8 49.04 -0.65 -33.72
N GLU A 9 48.61 -1.79 -34.22
CA GLU A 9 48.49 -2.38 -35.57
C GLU A 9 47.78 -3.74 -35.34
N THR A 10 47.02 -4.33 -36.27
CA THR A 10 47.44 -5.47 -37.13
C THR A 10 46.12 -6.17 -37.50
N THR A 11 45.51 -5.87 -38.66
CA THR A 11 45.61 -6.58 -39.95
C THR A 11 45.00 -7.99 -39.91
N GLU A 12 43.88 -8.20 -40.62
CA GLU A 12 43.80 -8.86 -41.95
C GLU A 12 43.69 -10.40 -41.79
N GLU A 13 43.02 -11.20 -42.62
CA GLU A 13 42.71 -11.10 -44.04
C GLU A 13 41.74 -12.25 -44.41
N VAL A 14 40.87 -12.00 -45.42
CA VAL A 14 40.59 -12.86 -46.59
C VAL A 14 39.85 -14.19 -46.37
N THR A 15 38.56 -14.30 -46.75
CA THR A 15 38.02 -14.51 -48.12
C THR A 15 38.67 -15.75 -48.76
N GLU A 16 37.96 -16.77 -49.21
CA GLU A 16 37.02 -16.83 -50.33
C GLU A 16 36.98 -18.33 -50.71
N HIS A 17 35.88 -18.77 -51.34
CA HIS A 17 35.73 -19.84 -52.34
C HIS A 17 34.46 -20.67 -52.08
N THR A 18 33.36 -20.21 -52.70
CA THR A 18 32.68 -20.85 -53.87
C THR A 18 33.11 -22.29 -54.17
N GLU A 19 32.31 -23.30 -54.51
CA GLU A 19 31.01 -23.55 -55.17
C GLU A 19 30.49 -24.89 -54.55
N GLU A 20 29.27 -25.41 -54.67
CA GLU A 20 28.59 -25.89 -55.87
C GLU A 20 27.33 -26.68 -55.40
N VAL A 21 26.18 -26.43 -56.03
CA VAL A 21 25.06 -27.34 -56.37
C VAL A 21 24.51 -28.30 -55.29
N THR A 22 23.20 -28.22 -55.02
CA THR A 22 22.25 -29.30 -55.34
C THR A 22 20.82 -28.90 -55.03
N GLU A 23 20.02 -28.96 -56.09
CA GLU A 23 18.58 -28.88 -56.16
C GLU A 23 17.91 -29.91 -55.22
N HIS A 24 17.04 -29.45 -54.34
CA HIS A 24 16.13 -30.29 -53.56
C HIS A 24 14.80 -29.54 -53.40
N THR A 25 13.88 -29.86 -54.29
CA THR A 25 12.53 -29.31 -54.34
C THR A 25 11.67 -29.87 -53.22
N GLU A 26 11.70 -29.19 -52.07
CA GLU A 26 10.68 -29.34 -51.04
C GLU A 26 9.70 -28.16 -51.13
N GLU A 27 8.49 -28.45 -51.63
CA GLU A 27 7.35 -27.54 -51.58
C GLU A 27 6.99 -27.23 -50.12
N LYS A 28 7.39 -26.05 -49.64
CA LYS A 28 7.06 -25.59 -48.28
C LYS A 28 5.73 -24.85 -48.32
N LYS A 29 4.83 -25.08 -47.35
CA LYS A 29 3.60 -24.28 -47.21
C LYS A 29 3.75 -23.27 -46.08
N CYS A 30 3.20 -22.08 -46.28
CA CYS A 30 3.21 -21.03 -45.26
C CYS A 30 2.40 -21.47 -44.04
N LEU A 31 3.03 -21.52 -42.87
CA LEU A 31 2.37 -21.90 -41.62
C LEU A 31 1.30 -20.90 -41.17
N ASN A 32 1.32 -19.67 -41.70
CA ASN A 32 0.36 -18.63 -41.33
C ASN A 32 -0.92 -18.65 -42.18
N CYS A 33 -0.81 -18.93 -43.49
CA CYS A 33 -1.96 -18.85 -44.40
C CYS A 33 -2.16 -20.09 -45.29
N GLY A 34 -1.26 -21.07 -45.23
CA GLY A 34 -1.35 -22.33 -45.99
C GLY A 34 -0.94 -22.23 -47.46
N ALA A 35 -0.58 -21.05 -47.96
CA ALA A 35 -0.14 -20.87 -49.34
C ALA A 35 1.19 -21.58 -49.61
N GLU A 36 1.34 -22.15 -50.80
CA GLU A 36 2.60 -22.76 -51.26
C GLU A 36 3.69 -21.70 -51.40
N LEU A 37 4.85 -21.98 -50.82
CA LEU A 37 6.03 -21.15 -50.82
C LEU A 37 7.03 -21.75 -51.82
N PRO A 38 7.53 -20.94 -52.76
CA PRO A 38 8.58 -21.39 -53.66
C PRO A 38 9.87 -21.67 -52.88
N GLU A 39 10.73 -22.53 -53.43
CA GLU A 39 12.02 -22.86 -52.83
C GLU A 39 12.84 -21.60 -52.52
N GLY A 40 13.43 -21.56 -51.32
CA GLY A 40 14.27 -20.43 -50.90
C GLY A 40 13.51 -19.12 -50.57
N ALA A 41 12.17 -19.11 -50.61
CA ALA A 41 11.41 -17.92 -50.20
C ALA A 41 11.75 -17.52 -48.76
N LEU A 42 12.10 -16.25 -48.54
CA LEU A 42 12.34 -15.69 -47.21
C LEU A 42 11.05 -15.22 -46.54
N PHE A 43 10.05 -14.84 -47.35
CA PHE A 43 8.74 -14.36 -46.91
C PHE A 43 7.63 -14.91 -47.80
N CYS A 44 6.44 -15.10 -47.24
CA CYS A 44 5.24 -15.52 -47.96
C CYS A 44 4.73 -14.37 -48.82
N SER A 45 4.65 -14.59 -50.14
CA SER A 45 4.12 -13.62 -51.09
C SER A 45 2.62 -13.32 -50.89
N ASN A 46 1.88 -14.24 -50.28
CA ASN A 46 0.44 -14.08 -50.05
C ASN A 46 0.13 -13.26 -48.78
N CYS A 47 0.85 -13.48 -47.68
CA CYS A 47 0.54 -12.84 -46.39
C CYS A 47 1.70 -12.07 -45.74
N GLY A 48 2.88 -12.03 -46.35
CA GLY A 48 4.07 -11.32 -45.85
C GLY A 48 4.81 -11.98 -44.69
N ALA A 49 4.36 -13.15 -44.20
CA ALA A 49 5.00 -13.83 -43.06
C ALA A 49 6.36 -14.43 -43.44
N GLN A 50 7.36 -14.37 -42.57
CA GLN A 50 8.66 -15.00 -42.81
C GLN A 50 8.52 -16.51 -42.97
N ALA A 51 9.07 -17.04 -44.07
CA ALA A 51 8.97 -18.43 -44.47
C ALA A 51 9.91 -19.34 -43.66
N ASN A 52 11.00 -18.78 -43.13
CA ASN A 52 11.98 -19.52 -42.33
C ASN A 52 11.87 -19.17 -40.84
N ARG A 53 10.77 -19.61 -40.20
CA ARG A 53 10.80 -19.81 -38.76
C ARG A 53 11.23 -21.24 -38.52
N LEU A 54 12.54 -21.50 -38.50
CA LEU A 54 13.06 -22.55 -37.63
C LEU A 54 12.72 -22.09 -36.21
N VAL A 55 11.47 -22.36 -35.81
CA VAL A 55 11.16 -22.56 -34.41
C VAL A 55 12.03 -23.75 -34.08
N MET A 56 13.17 -23.50 -33.42
CA MET A 56 13.67 -24.49 -32.50
C MET A 56 12.51 -24.70 -31.54
N THR A 57 11.70 -25.70 -31.82
CA THR A 57 10.94 -26.38 -30.79
C THR A 57 12.00 -27.09 -29.98
N GLU A 58 12.69 -26.33 -29.12
CA GLU A 58 12.98 -26.88 -27.82
C GLU A 58 11.60 -27.25 -27.28
N GLU A 59 11.35 -28.55 -27.28
CA GLU A 59 10.25 -29.15 -26.57
C GLU A 59 10.37 -28.64 -25.14
N VAL A 60 9.63 -27.58 -24.81
CA VAL A 60 9.58 -27.09 -23.44
C VAL A 60 9.04 -28.27 -22.65
N PRO A 61 9.86 -28.89 -21.76
CA PRO A 61 9.39 -30.03 -20.98
C PRO A 61 8.12 -29.58 -20.26
N PRO A 62 7.10 -30.45 -20.15
CA PRO A 62 5.83 -30.04 -19.57
C PRO A 62 6.13 -29.37 -18.24
N SER A 63 5.69 -28.12 -18.09
CA SER A 63 5.82 -27.27 -16.90
C SER A 63 5.00 -27.86 -15.76
N SER A 64 5.39 -29.06 -15.35
CA SER A 64 4.74 -29.92 -14.38
C SER A 64 5.79 -30.29 -13.35
N GLY A 65 6.31 -29.27 -12.66
CA GLY A 65 7.44 -29.49 -11.77
C GLY A 65 7.57 -28.54 -10.60
N PHE A 66 7.19 -27.27 -10.75
CA PHE A 66 7.41 -26.32 -9.64
C PHE A 66 6.36 -26.45 -8.51
N PHE A 67 5.11 -26.76 -8.84
CA PHE A 67 4.02 -26.85 -7.86
C PHE A 67 3.81 -28.23 -7.22
N LYS A 68 4.53 -29.27 -7.64
CA LYS A 68 4.46 -30.63 -7.08
C LYS A 68 5.67 -30.96 -6.22
N ARG A 69 5.99 -30.11 -5.23
CA ARG A 69 6.83 -30.54 -4.11
C ARG A 69 6.22 -30.07 -2.79
N ASN A 70 5.57 -31.04 -2.12
CA ASN A 70 4.96 -30.98 -0.79
C ASN A 70 3.76 -30.03 -0.59
N LYS A 71 2.59 -30.38 -1.18
CA LYS A 71 1.27 -29.79 -0.86
C LYS A 71 1.04 -29.67 0.66
N LYS A 72 1.55 -30.62 1.47
CA LYS A 72 1.51 -30.55 2.93
C LYS A 72 2.32 -29.39 3.51
N LEU A 73 3.54 -29.13 3.04
CA LEU A 73 4.33 -27.96 3.47
C LEU A 73 3.68 -26.65 3.02
N LEU A 74 3.11 -26.62 1.81
CA LEU A 74 2.37 -25.45 1.33
C LEU A 74 1.13 -25.17 2.20
N CYS A 75 0.35 -26.21 2.56
CA CYS A 75 -0.78 -26.06 3.47
C CYS A 75 -0.36 -25.67 4.90
N ILE A 76 0.73 -26.23 5.44
CA ILE A 76 1.27 -25.86 6.76
C ILE A 76 1.74 -24.40 6.75
N GLY A 77 2.44 -23.97 5.69
CA GLY A 77 2.87 -22.58 5.52
C GLY A 77 1.68 -21.61 5.47
N VAL A 78 0.65 -21.94 4.70
CA VAL A 78 -0.59 -21.13 4.65
C VAL A 78 -1.29 -21.10 6.02
N ALA A 79 -1.43 -22.24 6.69
CA ALA A 79 -2.05 -22.30 8.02
C ALA A 79 -1.25 -21.50 9.06
N ALA A 80 0.09 -21.54 9.00
CA ALA A 80 0.95 -20.76 9.88
C ALA A 80 0.80 -19.25 9.63
N VAL A 81 0.76 -18.82 8.36
CA VAL A 81 0.56 -17.41 7.99
C VAL A 81 -0.82 -16.92 8.45
N LEU A 82 -1.88 -17.71 8.24
CA LEU A 82 -3.22 -17.37 8.72
C LEU A 82 -3.30 -17.31 10.24
N GLY A 83 -2.64 -18.25 10.94
CA GLY A 83 -2.54 -18.24 12.40
C GLY A 83 -1.84 -16.99 12.94
N ILE A 84 -0.68 -16.64 12.37
CA ILE A 84 0.06 -15.42 12.73
C ILE A 84 -0.78 -14.17 12.43
N GLY A 85 -1.41 -14.11 11.25
CA GLY A 85 -2.29 -13.02 10.86
C GLY A 85 -3.48 -12.86 11.82
N GLY A 86 -4.07 -13.97 12.26
CA GLY A 86 -5.16 -13.98 13.26
C GLY A 86 -4.71 -13.45 14.62
N ILE A 87 -3.51 -13.80 15.08
CA ILE A 87 -2.94 -13.27 16.33
C ILE A 87 -2.71 -11.76 16.23
N ILE A 88 -2.08 -11.30 15.14
CA ILE A 88 -1.83 -9.87 14.90
C ILE A 88 -3.14 -9.09 14.84
N PHE A 89 -4.13 -9.60 14.11
CA PHE A 89 -5.46 -8.99 14.02
C PHE A 89 -6.14 -8.94 15.38
N GLY A 90 -6.07 -10.02 16.16
CA GLY A 90 -6.60 -10.08 17.52
C GLY A 90 -5.99 -9.01 18.43
N VAL A 91 -4.66 -8.90 18.45
CA VAL A 91 -3.94 -7.86 19.22
C VAL A 91 -4.31 -6.45 18.77
N HIS A 92 -4.49 -6.23 17.47
CA HIS A 92 -4.92 -4.95 16.93
C HIS A 92 -6.35 -4.61 17.39
N ALA A 93 -7.29 -5.54 17.24
CA ALA A 93 -8.69 -5.38 17.66
C ALA A 93 -8.82 -5.14 19.17
N SER A 94 -8.06 -5.87 19.99
CA SER A 94 -8.02 -5.66 21.44
C SER A 94 -7.56 -4.25 21.80
N GLY A 95 -6.54 -3.73 21.13
CA GLY A 95 -6.06 -2.36 21.39
C GLY A 95 -7.05 -1.29 20.95
N VAL A 96 -7.75 -1.49 19.82
CA VAL A 96 -8.84 -0.59 19.38
C VAL A 96 -9.98 -0.58 20.40
N SER A 97 -10.38 -1.75 20.89
CA SER A 97 -11.43 -1.85 21.92
C SER A 97 -11.01 -1.23 23.25
N ALA A 98 -9.74 -1.40 23.65
CA ALA A 98 -9.21 -0.80 24.87
C ALA A 98 -9.22 0.74 24.78
N LEU A 99 -8.71 1.31 23.68
CA LEU A 99 -8.72 2.77 23.52
C LEU A 99 -10.13 3.33 23.50
N LYS A 100 -11.07 2.67 22.80
CA LYS A 100 -12.47 3.13 22.78
C LYS A 100 -13.07 3.23 24.18
N LYS A 101 -12.78 2.28 25.07
CA LYS A 101 -13.26 2.32 26.46
C LYS A 101 -12.69 3.49 27.26
N GLU A 102 -11.42 3.83 27.07
CA GLU A 102 -10.80 4.97 27.76
C GLU A 102 -11.30 6.31 27.20
N LEU A 103 -11.62 6.39 25.91
CA LEU A 103 -12.16 7.60 25.30
C LEU A 103 -13.58 7.92 25.78
N LEU A 104 -14.43 6.91 26.01
CA LEU A 104 -15.82 7.04 26.49
C LEU A 104 -15.96 7.48 27.97
N ARG A 105 -14.92 8.11 28.54
CA ARG A 105 -14.87 8.60 29.93
C ARG A 105 -15.15 10.10 29.98
N ASP A 106 -15.35 10.65 31.18
CA ASP A 106 -15.69 12.06 31.37
C ASP A 106 -14.44 12.97 31.30
N TRP A 107 -14.08 13.38 30.07
CA TRP A 107 -12.93 14.25 29.81
C TRP A 107 -13.30 15.75 29.84
N SER A 108 -12.66 16.52 30.72
CA SER A 108 -12.85 17.98 30.78
C SER A 108 -11.58 18.74 31.17
N LYS A 109 -11.57 20.05 30.95
CA LYS A 109 -10.54 20.97 31.44
C LYS A 109 -11.17 22.30 31.85
N LEU A 110 -10.60 22.96 32.85
CA LEU A 110 -11.01 24.29 33.28
C LEU A 110 -10.11 25.33 32.61
N ASN A 111 -10.75 26.30 31.95
CA ASN A 111 -10.10 27.46 31.36
C ASN A 111 -10.70 28.71 32.02
N GLY A 112 -9.87 29.69 32.38
CA GLY A 112 -10.38 30.91 33.00
C GLY A 112 -9.30 31.72 33.71
N GLU A 113 -9.55 33.02 33.79
CA GLU A 113 -8.77 33.99 34.57
C GLU A 113 -9.75 34.78 35.46
N ASP A 114 -9.25 35.37 36.55
CA ASP A 114 -10.00 36.31 37.39
C ASP A 114 -11.34 35.80 37.96
N GLY A 115 -11.43 34.50 38.23
CA GLY A 115 -12.57 33.89 38.91
C GLY A 115 -13.76 33.56 38.01
N VAL A 116 -13.63 33.72 36.69
CA VAL A 116 -14.60 33.21 35.71
C VAL A 116 -14.07 31.87 35.18
N TYR A 117 -14.76 30.78 35.50
CA TYR A 117 -14.37 29.43 35.08
C TYR A 117 -15.25 28.96 33.92
N ILE A 118 -14.60 28.55 32.82
CA ILE A 118 -15.22 27.87 31.70
C ILE A 118 -14.74 26.43 31.74
N ARG A 119 -15.67 25.50 31.87
CA ARG A 119 -15.40 24.07 31.78
C ARG A 119 -15.58 23.64 30.33
N SER A 120 -14.47 23.28 29.69
CA SER A 120 -14.46 22.64 28.39
C SER A 120 -14.64 21.13 28.57
N ILE A 121 -15.55 20.52 27.84
CA ILE A 121 -15.84 19.09 27.90
C ILE A 121 -15.64 18.47 26.52
N LEU A 122 -14.91 17.36 26.48
CA LEU A 122 -14.70 16.56 25.28
C LEU A 122 -15.43 15.23 25.45
N ASP A 123 -16.68 15.19 25.02
CA ASP A 123 -17.57 14.07 25.24
C ASP A 123 -17.52 13.10 24.05
N PHE A 124 -17.03 11.89 24.30
CA PHE A 124 -16.99 10.84 23.30
C PHE A 124 -18.23 9.96 23.44
N SER A 125 -18.97 9.83 22.33
CA SER A 125 -20.01 8.82 22.16
C SER A 125 -19.48 7.62 21.34
N ASP A 126 -20.35 6.78 20.79
CA ASP A 126 -19.93 5.61 20.04
C ASP A 126 -19.19 5.92 18.72
N ASP A 127 -19.58 7.00 18.05
CA ASP A 127 -19.12 7.42 16.73
C ASP A 127 -18.98 8.95 16.56
N GLU A 128 -19.37 9.74 17.56
CA GLU A 128 -19.27 11.20 17.56
C GLU A 128 -18.51 11.73 18.79
N ILE A 129 -17.74 12.81 18.59
CA ILE A 129 -17.14 13.62 19.66
C ILE A 129 -17.88 14.95 19.71
N GLU A 130 -18.42 15.31 20.87
CA GLU A 130 -18.98 16.62 21.14
C GLU A 130 -18.00 17.44 21.99
N TYR A 131 -17.53 18.55 21.43
CA TYR A 131 -16.80 19.56 22.19
C TYR A 131 -17.79 20.64 22.65
N ARG A 132 -18.08 20.70 23.95
CA ARG A 132 -18.97 21.71 24.55
C ARG A 132 -18.28 22.51 25.64
N ILE A 133 -18.84 23.68 25.93
CA ILE A 133 -18.47 24.50 27.07
C ILE A 133 -19.63 24.61 28.05
N GLU A 134 -19.31 24.51 29.33
CA GLU A 134 -20.19 24.78 30.46
C GLU A 134 -19.60 25.94 31.26
N THR A 135 -20.45 26.86 31.68
CA THR A 135 -20.07 28.05 32.45
C THR A 135 -20.99 28.23 33.63
N ASP A 136 -20.65 29.13 34.55
CA ASP A 136 -21.55 29.53 35.65
C ASP A 136 -22.82 30.25 35.17
N TYR A 137 -22.90 30.53 33.88
CA TYR A 137 -24.00 31.22 33.23
C TYR A 137 -24.65 30.27 32.22
N SER A 138 -25.66 29.51 32.61
CA SER A 138 -26.25 28.45 31.76
C SER A 138 -26.71 28.90 30.36
N TRP A 139 -26.90 30.20 30.13
CA TRP A 139 -27.22 30.75 28.81
C TRP A 139 -26.02 30.82 27.85
N LEU A 140 -24.79 30.66 28.35
CA LEU A 140 -23.55 30.54 27.57
C LEU A 140 -23.18 29.09 27.26
N ASP A 141 -23.82 28.12 27.90
CA ASP A 141 -23.54 26.70 27.70
C ASP A 141 -23.92 26.31 26.28
N ARG A 142 -22.99 25.69 25.56
CA ARG A 142 -23.18 25.35 24.16
C ARG A 142 -22.17 24.34 23.65
N THR A 143 -22.57 23.64 22.60
CA THR A 143 -21.67 22.91 21.71
C THR A 143 -20.84 23.89 20.88
N ILE A 144 -19.52 23.69 20.87
CA ILE A 144 -18.56 24.42 20.07
C ILE A 144 -18.24 23.68 18.77
N GLY A 145 -18.15 22.35 18.84
CA GLY A 145 -17.86 21.52 17.68
C GLY A 145 -18.35 20.09 17.85
N THR A 146 -18.67 19.47 16.72
CA THR A 146 -19.09 18.08 16.63
C THR A 146 -18.25 17.39 15.57
N PHE A 147 -17.74 16.19 15.89
CA PHE A 147 -16.82 15.47 15.03
C PHE A 147 -17.25 14.01 14.89
N ASP A 148 -17.36 13.52 13.65
CA ASP A 148 -17.39 12.08 13.43
C ASP A 148 -16.01 11.52 13.78
N TYR A 149 -15.95 10.41 14.51
CA TYR A 149 -14.67 9.79 14.86
C TYR A 149 -14.67 8.27 14.74
N LYS A 150 -13.47 7.69 14.64
CA LYS A 150 -13.26 6.24 14.72
C LYS A 150 -11.88 5.90 15.24
N VAL A 151 -11.82 4.93 16.14
CA VAL A 151 -10.55 4.37 16.61
C VAL A 151 -9.93 3.50 15.51
N THR A 152 -8.66 3.74 15.19
CA THR A 152 -7.94 3.04 14.12
C THR A 152 -6.73 2.25 14.59
N GLY A 153 -6.33 2.42 15.86
CA GLY A 153 -5.23 1.67 16.45
C GLY A 153 -5.30 1.70 17.97
N LYS A 154 -4.24 1.19 18.62
CA LYS A 154 -4.16 1.08 20.08
C LYS A 154 -4.15 2.44 20.81
N ASN A 155 -3.73 3.48 20.12
CA ASN A 155 -3.58 4.84 20.65
C ASN A 155 -3.89 5.89 19.57
N LYS A 156 -4.66 5.51 18.55
CA LYS A 156 -4.95 6.38 17.41
C LYS A 156 -6.42 6.38 17.07
N PHE A 157 -6.97 7.56 16.85
CA PHE A 157 -8.29 7.73 16.24
C PHE A 157 -8.19 8.67 15.05
N LYS A 158 -9.21 8.64 14.19
CA LYS A 158 -9.42 9.65 13.17
C LYS A 158 -10.68 10.42 13.51
N ALA A 159 -10.68 11.72 13.26
CA ALA A 159 -11.86 12.55 13.39
C ALA A 159 -12.03 13.48 12.19
N LYS A 160 -13.26 13.92 11.93
CA LYS A 160 -13.56 14.98 10.96
C LYS A 160 -14.72 15.84 11.46
N SER A 161 -14.65 17.13 11.22
CA SER A 161 -15.81 18.00 11.33
C SER A 161 -16.77 17.79 10.15
N SER A 162 -17.97 18.37 10.21
CA SER A 162 -19.00 18.27 9.16
C SER A 162 -18.53 18.73 7.78
N VAL A 163 -17.56 19.64 7.72
CA VAL A 163 -17.00 20.21 6.49
C VAL A 163 -15.53 19.79 6.24
N GLY A 164 -14.96 19.01 7.15
CA GLY A 164 -13.55 18.63 7.17
C GLY A 164 -13.24 17.29 6.51
N SER A 165 -11.95 17.00 6.40
CA SER A 165 -11.45 15.68 5.99
C SER A 165 -11.06 14.84 7.21
N TRP A 166 -10.88 13.54 7.03
CA TRP A 166 -10.45 12.63 8.10
C TRP A 166 -8.98 12.87 8.49
N GLU A 167 -8.77 13.51 9.62
CA GLU A 167 -7.46 13.72 10.23
C GLU A 167 -7.12 12.60 11.21
N SER A 168 -5.84 12.44 11.57
CA SER A 168 -5.37 11.39 12.47
C SER A 168 -4.85 12.01 13.75
N TYR A 169 -5.26 11.45 14.87
CA TYR A 169 -4.93 11.89 16.21
C TYR A 169 -4.29 10.73 16.98
N THR A 170 -3.27 11.05 17.75
CA THR A 170 -2.62 10.13 18.68
C THR A 170 -3.01 10.51 20.10
N VAL A 171 -3.22 9.49 20.93
CA VAL A 171 -3.65 9.63 22.32
C VAL A 171 -2.56 9.04 23.22
N GLU A 172 -2.15 9.80 24.22
CA GLU A 172 -1.27 9.33 25.28
C GLU A 172 -1.96 9.54 26.63
N PHE A 173 -1.82 8.59 27.54
CA PHE A 173 -2.36 8.69 28.90
C PHE A 173 -1.19 8.76 29.88
N ASP A 174 -1.40 9.44 31.00
CA ASP A 174 -0.53 9.30 32.16
C ASP A 174 -0.69 7.94 32.85
N ASP A 175 0.12 7.70 33.88
CA ASP A 175 0.25 6.39 34.53
C ASP A 175 -1.07 5.87 35.12
N ASP A 176 -1.91 6.76 35.67
CA ASP A 176 -3.21 6.43 36.25
C ASP A 176 -4.39 6.66 35.30
N LYS A 177 -4.13 7.16 34.08
CA LYS A 177 -5.12 7.53 33.07
C LYS A 177 -6.12 8.59 33.58
N SER A 178 -5.67 9.45 34.48
CA SER A 178 -6.41 10.65 34.88
C SER A 178 -6.21 11.81 33.93
N MET A 179 -5.15 11.77 33.10
CA MET A 179 -4.85 12.77 32.08
C MET A 179 -4.64 12.12 30.71
N MET A 180 -5.25 12.72 29.69
CA MET A 180 -5.10 12.36 28.28
C MET A 180 -4.46 13.50 27.51
N ILE A 181 -3.49 13.20 26.65
CA ILE A 181 -2.91 14.12 25.67
C ILE A 181 -3.37 13.69 24.27
N VAL A 182 -3.90 14.64 23.49
CA VAL A 182 -4.31 14.43 22.10
C VAL A 182 -3.38 15.24 21.18
N SER A 183 -2.80 14.59 20.17
CA SER A 183 -1.86 15.18 19.21
C SER A 183 -2.24 14.86 17.75
N PRO A 184 -2.42 15.85 16.85
CA PRO A 184 -2.49 17.29 17.14
C PRO A 184 -3.66 17.65 18.04
N ALA A 185 -3.77 18.90 18.51
CA ALA A 185 -4.97 19.31 19.24
C ALA A 185 -6.21 19.16 18.35
N LEU A 186 -7.30 18.57 18.90
CA LEU A 186 -8.56 18.42 18.17
C LEU A 186 -9.38 19.73 18.21
N THR A 187 -9.29 20.47 19.33
CA THR A 187 -10.16 21.63 19.59
C THR A 187 -9.47 22.99 19.49
N SER A 188 -8.16 23.01 19.18
CA SER A 188 -7.37 24.23 18.99
C SER A 188 -6.37 24.09 17.84
N VAL A 189 -5.59 25.13 17.59
CA VAL A 189 -4.50 25.12 16.58
C VAL A 189 -3.16 24.67 17.16
N ASP A 190 -3.15 24.18 18.40
CA ASP A 190 -1.94 23.79 19.10
C ASP A 190 -1.43 22.42 18.62
N ARG A 191 -0.17 22.14 18.94
CA ARG A 191 0.44 20.85 18.60
C ARG A 191 -0.14 19.69 19.41
N GLU A 192 -0.68 19.98 20.58
CA GLU A 192 -1.25 19.02 21.49
C GLU A 192 -2.24 19.73 22.43
N GLU A 193 -3.16 18.97 22.99
CA GLU A 193 -4.05 19.43 24.06
C GLU A 193 -4.17 18.35 25.12
N TYR A 194 -4.42 18.77 26.36
CA TYR A 194 -4.58 17.87 27.50
C TYR A 194 -6.01 17.94 28.04
N TRP A 195 -6.47 16.82 28.57
CA TRP A 195 -7.80 16.62 29.14
C TRP A 195 -7.69 15.82 30.42
N PHE A 196 -8.53 16.12 31.42
CA PHE A 196 -8.55 15.43 32.69
C PHE A 196 -9.84 14.62 32.85
N CYS A 197 -9.72 13.41 33.37
CA CYS A 197 -10.86 12.55 33.65
C CYS A 197 -11.47 12.88 35.02
N HIS A 198 -12.79 12.89 35.11
CA HIS A 198 -13.54 13.19 36.34
C HIS A 198 -14.53 12.10 36.77
N ASP A 199 -14.41 10.88 36.21
CA ASP A 199 -15.20 9.69 36.59
C ASP A 199 -15.08 9.32 38.09
#